data_AF-A0A524P5E8-F1
#
_entry.id   AF-A0A524P5E8-F1
#
_cell.length_a   1.000
_cell.length_b   1.000
_cell.length_c   1.000
_cell.angle_alpha   90.00
_cell.angle_beta   90.00
_cell.angle_gamma   90.00
#
_symmetry.space_group_name_H-M   'P 1'
#
loop_
_entity.id
_entity.type
_entity.pdbx_description
1 polymer ?
#
loop_
_entity_poly.entity_id
_entity_poly.type
_entity_poly.pdbx_seq_one_letter_code
_entity_poly.pdbx_strand_id
1 'polypeptide(L)'
;MPRYRAHIALTVWPITALLVLEPARMWPALDGASSFAAASPVTWTALLVYTVVVVLSLAAYARGWSLLSLGSPTGAGPYRTEGCRRLQKLAGGLAWALVVAHLALQWSMSIRVGPVALSQYELMRGFFSRPPVLGFYVIGLAALGLFLSQGVAATLREWGGARSPETSRWLEVGCTVASAGVMLVAINVLSHFVTGRAYWMGP
;
A
#
# COMPACT_ATOMS: atom_id res chain seq x y z
N MET A 1 -23.15 9.55 9.42
CA MET A 1 -21.72 9.93 9.22
C MET A 1 -20.70 9.12 10.03
N PRO A 2 -20.90 8.74 11.31
CA PRO A 2 -19.87 8.02 12.09
C PRO A 2 -19.40 6.69 11.48
N ARG A 3 -20.33 5.91 10.91
CA ARG A 3 -20.05 4.61 10.27
C ARG A 3 -19.17 4.75 9.01
N TYR A 4 -19.35 5.81 8.24
CA TYR A 4 -18.55 6.07 7.03
C TYR A 4 -17.13 6.51 7.39
N ARG A 5 -17.00 7.43 8.37
CA ARG A 5 -15.70 7.84 8.92
C ARG A 5 -14.93 6.65 9.51
N ALA A 6 -15.61 5.78 10.26
CA ALA A 6 -15.00 4.57 10.81
C ALA A 6 -14.53 3.61 9.70
N HIS A 7 -15.34 3.39 8.66
CA HIS A 7 -14.96 2.54 7.54
C HIS A 7 -13.72 3.09 6.80
N ILE A 8 -13.71 4.37 6.46
CA ILE A 8 -12.55 4.99 5.80
C ILE A 8 -11.32 4.91 6.70
N ALA A 9 -11.48 5.19 8.00
CA ALA A 9 -10.37 5.12 8.94
C ALA A 9 -9.76 3.73 9.03
N LEU A 10 -10.58 2.69 9.06
CA LEU A 10 -10.14 1.30 9.21
C LEU A 10 -9.61 0.66 7.92
N THR A 11 -9.83 1.29 6.76
CA THR A 11 -9.46 0.72 5.46
C THR A 11 -8.34 1.50 4.78
N VAL A 12 -8.34 2.83 4.86
CA VAL A 12 -7.33 3.68 4.23
C VAL A 12 -6.08 3.76 5.09
N TRP A 13 -6.20 4.20 6.35
CA TRP A 13 -5.01 4.48 7.18
C TRP A 13 -4.14 3.26 7.48
N PRO A 14 -4.69 2.05 7.78
CA PRO A 14 -3.86 0.88 7.98
C PRO A 14 -3.06 0.51 6.73
N ILE A 15 -3.66 0.59 5.55
CA ILE A 15 -2.96 0.36 4.29
C ILE A 15 -1.92 1.45 4.04
N THR A 16 -2.25 2.73 4.27
CA THR A 16 -1.29 3.83 4.15
C THR A 16 -0.08 3.60 5.05
N ALA A 17 -0.32 3.21 6.31
CA ALA A 17 0.74 2.94 7.27
C ALA A 17 1.60 1.76 6.82
N LEU A 18 1.00 0.65 6.38
CA LEU A 18 1.73 -0.49 5.83
C LEU A 18 2.58 -0.08 4.61
N LEU A 19 2.03 0.72 3.71
CA LEU A 19 2.75 1.17 2.53
C LEU A 19 3.91 2.13 2.87
N VAL A 20 3.80 2.93 3.91
CA VAL A 20 4.91 3.81 4.31
C VAL A 20 5.97 3.02 5.08
N LEU A 21 5.56 2.13 5.98
CA LEU A 21 6.45 1.37 6.83
C LEU A 21 7.21 0.27 6.08
N GLU A 22 6.58 -0.40 5.11
CA GLU A 22 7.18 -1.54 4.43
C GLU A 22 8.41 -1.14 3.59
N PRO A 23 8.37 -0.10 2.72
CA PRO A 23 9.54 0.38 2.01
C PRO A 23 10.61 0.92 2.96
N ALA A 24 10.24 1.55 4.07
CA ALA A 24 11.19 2.03 5.08
C ALA A 24 11.96 0.87 5.75
N ARG A 25 11.28 -0.26 6.01
CA ARG A 25 11.92 -1.49 6.53
C ARG A 25 12.80 -2.18 5.52
N MET A 26 12.41 -2.11 4.26
CA MET A 26 13.17 -2.68 3.16
C MET A 26 14.31 -1.76 2.70
N TRP A 27 14.35 -0.51 3.15
CA TRP A 27 15.36 0.47 2.75
C TRP A 27 16.81 0.00 2.99
N PRO A 28 17.16 -0.60 4.14
CA PRO A 28 18.51 -1.12 4.37
C PRO A 28 18.93 -2.22 3.37
N ALA A 29 17.97 -2.85 2.69
CA ALA A 29 18.28 -3.79 1.62
C ALA A 29 19.05 -3.16 0.47
N LEU A 30 18.89 -1.85 0.23
CA LEU A 30 19.60 -1.11 -0.80
C LEU A 30 21.12 -1.13 -0.58
N ASP A 31 21.58 -1.21 0.67
CA ASP A 31 23.00 -1.35 1.05
C ASP A 31 23.50 -2.81 1.04
N GLY A 32 22.62 -3.76 0.73
CA GLY A 32 22.93 -5.19 0.61
C GLY A 32 22.36 -6.07 1.73
N ALA A 33 22.62 -7.37 1.61
CA ALA A 33 22.03 -8.40 2.48
C ALA A 33 22.41 -8.25 3.96
N SER A 34 23.64 -7.82 4.25
CA SER A 34 24.13 -7.64 5.61
C SER A 34 23.46 -6.47 6.33
N SER A 35 23.31 -5.32 5.66
CA SER A 35 22.58 -4.15 6.18
C SER A 35 21.11 -4.48 6.40
N PHE A 36 20.47 -5.18 5.44
CA PHE A 36 19.13 -5.71 5.61
C PHE A 36 19.00 -6.61 6.84
N ALA A 37 19.93 -7.55 7.02
CA ALA A 37 19.87 -8.48 8.13
C ALA A 37 20.11 -7.81 9.49
N ALA A 38 20.98 -6.81 9.56
CA ALA A 38 21.24 -6.05 10.77
C ALA A 38 20.05 -5.15 11.18
N ALA A 39 19.32 -4.63 10.20
CA ALA A 39 18.19 -3.73 10.43
C ALA A 39 16.83 -4.45 10.52
N SER A 40 16.74 -5.71 10.11
CA SER A 40 15.46 -6.40 9.94
C SER A 40 14.81 -6.74 11.28
N PRO A 41 13.58 -6.23 11.54
CA PRO A 41 12.80 -6.59 12.71
C PRO A 41 11.91 -7.82 12.45
N VAL A 42 12.15 -8.60 11.37
CA VAL A 42 11.28 -9.71 11.02
C VAL A 42 11.33 -10.74 12.14
N THR A 43 10.21 -10.82 12.87
CA THR A 43 9.97 -11.76 13.95
C THR A 43 8.60 -12.37 13.74
N TRP A 44 8.37 -13.56 14.29
CA TRP A 44 7.05 -14.19 14.28
C TRP A 44 5.98 -13.28 14.88
N THR A 45 6.31 -12.57 15.96
CA THR A 45 5.41 -11.61 16.61
C THR A 45 5.02 -10.48 15.67
N ALA A 46 5.98 -9.85 14.99
CA ALA A 46 5.68 -8.77 14.04
C ALA A 46 4.77 -9.26 12.90
N LEU A 47 5.06 -10.44 12.34
CA LEU A 47 4.26 -11.05 11.28
C LEU A 47 2.83 -11.36 11.73
N LEU A 48 2.66 -11.85 12.97
CA LEU A 48 1.35 -12.06 13.58
C LEU A 48 0.57 -10.75 13.73
N VAL A 49 1.20 -9.66 14.23
CA VAL A 49 0.44 -8.40 14.37
C VAL A 49 0.08 -7.81 13.01
N TYR A 50 0.94 -7.90 11.98
CA TYR A 50 0.55 -7.48 10.62
C TYR A 50 -0.60 -8.30 10.09
N THR A 51 -0.61 -9.61 10.33
CA THR A 51 -1.72 -10.48 9.94
C THR A 51 -3.03 -10.03 10.57
N VAL A 52 -3.03 -9.76 11.88
CA VAL A 52 -4.22 -9.28 12.58
C VAL A 52 -4.70 -7.94 12.01
N VAL A 53 -3.79 -6.97 11.82
CA VAL A 53 -4.13 -5.66 11.25
C VAL A 53 -4.72 -5.80 9.84
N VAL A 54 -4.07 -6.56 8.96
CA VAL A 54 -4.52 -6.78 7.58
C VAL A 54 -5.89 -7.45 7.56
N VAL A 55 -6.10 -8.50 8.35
CA VAL A 55 -7.38 -9.24 8.39
C VAL A 55 -8.51 -8.35 8.91
N LEU A 56 -8.30 -7.59 9.98
CA LEU A 56 -9.31 -6.70 10.53
C LEU A 56 -9.68 -5.59 9.54
N SER A 57 -8.69 -4.98 8.90
CA SER A 57 -8.91 -3.94 7.90
C SER A 57 -9.55 -4.47 6.61
N LEU A 58 -9.19 -5.68 6.16
CA LEU A 58 -9.83 -6.35 5.02
C LEU A 58 -11.28 -6.69 5.33
N ALA A 59 -11.58 -7.17 6.54
CA ALA A 59 -12.95 -7.42 6.98
C ALA A 59 -13.77 -6.12 7.01
N ALA A 60 -13.19 -5.02 7.51
CA ALA A 60 -13.81 -3.70 7.47
C ALA A 60 -14.04 -3.19 6.05
N TYR A 61 -13.12 -3.50 5.12
CA TYR A 61 -13.23 -3.19 3.70
C TYR A 61 -14.39 -3.95 3.04
N ALA A 62 -14.40 -5.28 3.17
CA ALA A 62 -15.42 -6.15 2.61
C ALA A 62 -16.82 -5.80 3.16
N ARG A 63 -16.92 -5.56 4.47
CA ARG A 63 -18.16 -5.12 5.12
C ARG A 63 -18.64 -3.76 4.62
N GLY A 64 -17.71 -2.84 4.33
CA GLY A 64 -18.07 -1.57 3.72
C GLY A 64 -18.68 -1.75 2.33
N TRP A 65 -18.16 -2.68 1.54
CA TRP A 65 -18.70 -2.99 0.21
C TRP A 65 -20.14 -3.51 0.27
N SER A 66 -20.49 -4.31 1.29
CA SER A 66 -21.82 -4.88 1.44
C SER A 66 -22.84 -3.93 2.07
N LEU A 67 -22.39 -2.92 2.85
CA LEU A 67 -23.29 -2.05 3.64
C LEU A 67 -23.33 -0.60 3.14
N LEU A 68 -22.28 -0.12 2.49
CA LEU A 68 -22.18 1.27 2.02
C LEU A 68 -22.51 1.32 0.54
N SER A 69 -23.80 1.23 0.21
CA SER A 69 -24.30 1.69 -1.09
C SER A 69 -24.18 3.22 -1.14
N LEU A 70 -22.98 3.72 -1.45
CA LEU A 70 -22.76 5.15 -1.61
C LEU A 70 -23.57 5.64 -2.81
N GLY A 71 -24.56 6.50 -2.53
CA GLY A 71 -25.32 7.22 -3.55
C GLY A 71 -24.39 7.99 -4.48
N SER A 72 -24.83 8.22 -5.72
CA SER A 72 -24.03 8.95 -6.71
C SER A 72 -23.66 10.34 -6.17
N PRO A 73 -22.39 10.78 -6.26
CA PRO A 73 -22.04 12.14 -5.85
C PRO A 73 -22.80 13.12 -6.74
N THR A 74 -23.57 14.01 -6.15
CA THR A 74 -24.35 15.05 -6.86
C THR A 74 -23.53 16.31 -7.19
N GLY A 75 -22.22 16.33 -6.90
CA GLY A 75 -21.37 17.52 -7.04
C GLY A 75 -20.28 17.39 -8.10
N ALA A 76 -20.20 18.41 -8.98
CA ALA A 76 -19.09 18.58 -9.93
C ALA A 76 -17.75 18.68 -9.17
N GLY A 77 -16.78 17.85 -9.56
CA GLY A 77 -15.42 17.85 -9.01
C GLY A 77 -14.54 16.82 -9.73
N PRO A 78 -13.20 16.99 -9.71
CA PRO A 78 -12.29 16.00 -10.27
C PRO A 78 -12.51 14.62 -9.62
N TYR A 79 -12.36 13.55 -10.38
CA TYR A 79 -12.51 12.16 -9.91
C TYR A 79 -13.91 11.72 -9.42
N ARG A 80 -14.96 12.52 -9.64
CA ARG A 80 -16.35 12.20 -9.23
C ARG A 80 -17.22 11.62 -10.33
N THR A 81 -16.63 11.31 -11.49
CA THR A 81 -17.34 10.65 -12.59
C THR A 81 -17.56 9.17 -12.28
N GLU A 82 -18.55 8.55 -12.93
CA GLU A 82 -18.80 7.12 -12.79
C GLU A 82 -17.59 6.26 -13.19
N GLY A 83 -16.83 6.68 -14.21
CA GLY A 83 -15.59 6.02 -14.62
C GLY A 83 -14.53 6.04 -13.52
N CYS A 84 -14.32 7.19 -12.89
CA CYS A 84 -13.38 7.31 -11.75
C CYS A 84 -13.81 6.45 -10.56
N ARG A 85 -15.11 6.35 -10.28
CA ARG A 85 -15.64 5.48 -9.22
C ARG A 85 -15.38 4.00 -9.49
N ARG A 86 -15.60 3.55 -10.74
CA ARG A 86 -15.30 2.17 -11.14
C ARG A 86 -13.81 1.88 -11.04
N LEU A 87 -12.97 2.81 -11.49
CA LEU A 87 -11.52 2.71 -11.37
C LEU A 87 -11.08 2.64 -9.90
N GLN A 88 -11.66 3.44 -9.01
CA GLN A 88 -11.35 3.42 -7.58
C GLN A 88 -11.72 2.08 -6.93
N LYS A 89 -12.88 1.50 -7.30
CA LYS A 89 -13.29 0.17 -6.82
C LYS A 89 -12.33 -0.92 -7.29
N LEU A 90 -11.97 -0.89 -8.57
CA LEU A 90 -11.00 -1.82 -9.14
C LEU A 90 -9.63 -1.67 -8.48
N ALA A 91 -9.16 -0.43 -8.32
CA ALA A 91 -7.89 -0.10 -7.68
C ALA A 91 -7.86 -0.56 -6.22
N GLY A 92 -8.96 -0.35 -5.47
CA GLY A 92 -9.08 -0.85 -4.10
C GLY A 92 -9.06 -2.38 -4.02
N GLY A 93 -9.77 -3.07 -4.92
CA GLY A 93 -9.74 -4.53 -5.00
C GLY A 93 -8.34 -5.08 -5.31
N LEU A 94 -7.65 -4.50 -6.29
CA LEU A 94 -6.28 -4.86 -6.66
C LEU A 94 -5.27 -4.53 -5.56
N ALA A 95 -5.43 -3.40 -4.88
CA ALA A 95 -4.61 -3.01 -3.73
C ALA A 95 -4.72 -4.02 -2.59
N TRP A 96 -5.94 -4.43 -2.23
CA TRP A 96 -6.15 -5.47 -1.21
C TRP A 96 -5.62 -6.84 -1.66
N ALA A 97 -5.78 -7.21 -2.93
CA ALA A 97 -5.20 -8.42 -3.48
C ALA A 97 -3.66 -8.42 -3.35
N LEU A 98 -3.01 -7.28 -3.64
CA LEU A 98 -1.58 -7.12 -3.42
C LEU A 98 -1.21 -7.28 -1.94
N VAL A 99 -1.91 -6.61 -1.01
CA VAL A 99 -1.64 -6.70 0.43
C VAL A 99 -1.76 -8.14 0.93
N VAL A 100 -2.81 -8.86 0.53
CA VAL A 100 -3.00 -10.27 0.91
C VAL A 100 -1.91 -11.17 0.31
N ALA A 101 -1.60 -11.00 -0.97
CA ALA A 101 -0.55 -11.78 -1.63
C ALA A 101 0.83 -11.51 -1.03
N HIS A 102 1.12 -10.26 -0.68
CA HIS A 102 2.35 -9.86 -0.01
C HIS A 102 2.47 -10.49 1.39
N LEU A 103 1.39 -10.44 2.18
CA LEU A 103 1.35 -11.11 3.49
C LEU A 103 1.53 -12.63 3.37
N ALA A 104 0.87 -13.27 2.40
CA ALA A 104 1.03 -14.70 2.14
C ALA A 104 2.47 -15.06 1.75
N LEU A 105 3.14 -14.20 0.98
CA LEU A 105 4.55 -14.35 0.63
C LEU A 105 5.44 -14.28 1.87
N GLN A 106 5.23 -13.28 2.74
CA GLN A 106 5.98 -13.13 3.99
C GLN A 106 5.84 -14.36 4.90
N TRP A 107 4.63 -14.91 5.03
CA TRP A 107 4.40 -16.17 5.74
C TRP A 107 5.12 -17.35 5.08
N SER A 108 4.99 -17.50 3.76
CA SER A 108 5.64 -18.59 3.03
C SER A 108 7.16 -18.59 3.20
N MET A 109 7.79 -17.41 3.12
CA MET A 109 9.22 -17.25 3.34
C MET A 109 9.59 -17.54 4.79
N SER A 110 8.86 -16.97 5.75
CA SER A 110 9.15 -17.16 7.19
C SER A 110 9.00 -18.62 7.63
N ILE A 111 8.05 -19.37 7.09
CA ILE A 111 7.90 -20.81 7.36
C ILE A 111 9.06 -21.62 6.78
N ARG A 112 9.55 -21.26 5.58
CA ARG A 112 10.60 -22.04 4.89
C ARG A 112 12.00 -21.87 5.50
N VAL A 113 12.36 -20.63 5.85
CA VAL A 113 13.75 -20.32 6.27
C VAL A 113 13.83 -19.69 7.65
N GLY A 114 12.73 -19.68 8.39
CA GLY A 114 12.59 -18.94 9.63
C GLY A 114 12.47 -17.43 9.40
N PRO A 115 12.30 -16.65 10.48
CA PRO A 115 12.34 -15.19 10.45
C PRO A 115 13.80 -14.69 10.39
N VAL A 116 14.65 -15.34 9.59
CA VAL A 116 16.06 -14.99 9.45
C VAL A 116 16.20 -14.08 8.25
N ALA A 117 16.58 -12.83 8.49
CA ALA A 117 16.55 -11.80 7.48
C ALA A 117 17.50 -12.04 6.29
N LEU A 118 18.66 -12.67 6.52
CA LEU A 118 19.64 -12.94 5.46
C LEU A 118 19.13 -13.97 4.44
N SER A 119 18.44 -15.03 4.90
CA SER A 119 17.83 -16.03 4.02
C SER A 119 16.59 -15.48 3.32
N GLN A 120 15.86 -14.56 3.96
CA GLN A 120 14.75 -13.86 3.33
C GLN A 120 15.20 -12.93 2.19
N TYR A 121 16.32 -12.22 2.35
CA TYR A 121 16.87 -11.34 1.30
C TYR A 121 17.11 -12.10 -0.01
N GLU A 122 17.82 -13.24 0.06
CA GLU A 122 18.13 -14.04 -1.13
C GLU A 122 16.86 -14.66 -1.76
N LEU A 123 15.93 -15.13 -0.92
CA LEU A 123 14.64 -15.62 -1.41
C LEU A 123 13.84 -14.52 -2.12
N MET A 124 13.86 -13.29 -1.58
CA MET A 124 13.20 -12.15 -2.19
C MET A 124 13.80 -11.83 -3.56
N ARG A 125 15.13 -11.79 -3.69
CA ARG A 125 15.79 -11.61 -5.00
C ARG A 125 15.38 -12.68 -6.01
N GLY A 126 15.40 -13.95 -5.60
CA GLY A 126 14.99 -15.07 -6.45
C GLY A 126 13.50 -15.05 -6.82
N PHE A 127 12.65 -14.48 -5.97
CA PHE A 127 11.22 -14.39 -6.20
C PHE A 127 10.84 -13.20 -7.10
N PHE A 128 11.39 -12.01 -6.82
CA PHE A 128 11.10 -10.78 -7.57
C PHE A 128 11.73 -10.74 -8.96
N SER A 129 12.79 -11.50 -9.20
CA SER A 129 13.37 -11.67 -10.55
C SER A 129 12.43 -12.40 -11.54
N ARG A 130 11.33 -12.99 -11.06
CA ARG A 130 10.34 -13.66 -11.92
C ARG A 130 9.40 -12.62 -12.55
N PRO A 131 9.32 -12.50 -13.89
CA PRO A 131 8.51 -11.47 -14.55
C PRO A 131 7.03 -11.44 -14.13
N PRO A 132 6.32 -12.58 -13.92
CA PRO A 132 4.94 -12.55 -13.46
C PRO A 132 4.77 -11.95 -12.06
N VAL A 133 5.72 -12.22 -11.16
CA VAL A 133 5.72 -11.66 -9.80
C VAL A 133 5.95 -10.16 -9.86
N LEU A 134 6.96 -9.73 -10.62
CA LEU A 134 7.25 -8.31 -10.81
C LEU A 134 6.05 -7.56 -11.39
N GLY A 135 5.44 -8.10 -12.46
CA GLY A 135 4.25 -7.52 -13.06
C GLY A 135 3.10 -7.38 -12.08
N PHE A 136 2.84 -8.41 -11.26
CA PHE A 136 1.84 -8.35 -10.20
C PHE A 136 2.12 -7.24 -9.18
N TYR A 137 3.37 -7.10 -8.72
CA TYR A 137 3.75 -6.05 -7.78
C TYR A 137 3.66 -4.65 -8.39
N VAL A 138 4.08 -4.45 -9.64
CA VAL A 138 3.97 -3.15 -10.32
C VAL A 138 2.51 -2.74 -10.49
N ILE A 139 1.65 -3.65 -10.96
CA ILE A 139 0.20 -3.38 -11.11
C ILE A 139 -0.43 -3.12 -9.74
N GLY A 140 -0.11 -3.93 -8.74
CA GLY A 140 -0.61 -3.79 -7.38
C GLY A 140 -0.20 -2.45 -6.75
N LEU A 141 1.06 -2.04 -6.92
CA LEU A 141 1.57 -0.75 -6.44
C LEU A 141 0.87 0.40 -7.15
N ALA A 142 0.71 0.34 -8.47
CA ALA A 142 -0.04 1.36 -9.21
C ALA A 142 -1.49 1.49 -8.72
N ALA A 143 -2.17 0.36 -8.51
CA ALA A 143 -3.52 0.33 -7.95
C ALA A 143 -3.56 0.90 -6.52
N LEU A 144 -2.57 0.56 -5.70
CA LEU A 144 -2.42 1.05 -4.33
C LEU A 144 -2.20 2.56 -4.28
N GLY A 145 -1.36 3.12 -5.15
CA GLY A 145 -1.14 4.57 -5.26
C GLY A 145 -2.42 5.33 -5.61
N LEU A 146 -3.21 4.80 -6.56
CA LEU A 146 -4.51 5.37 -6.91
C LEU A 146 -5.51 5.28 -5.75
N PHE A 147 -5.60 4.13 -5.11
CA PHE A 147 -6.50 3.88 -3.98
C PHE A 147 -6.19 4.82 -2.81
N LEU A 148 -4.91 5.02 -2.48
CA LEU A 148 -4.48 5.84 -1.36
C LEU A 148 -4.63 7.34 -1.62
N SER A 149 -4.27 7.82 -2.81
CA SER A 149 -4.46 9.23 -3.16
C SER A 149 -5.92 9.65 -2.95
N GLN A 150 -6.85 8.85 -3.49
CA GLN A 150 -8.28 9.12 -3.38
C GLN A 150 -8.82 8.85 -1.98
N GLY A 151 -8.36 7.79 -1.32
CA GLY A 151 -8.77 7.41 0.03
C GLY A 151 -8.38 8.45 1.07
N VAL A 152 -7.15 8.94 1.06
CA VAL A 152 -6.65 9.97 2.00
C VAL A 152 -7.32 11.32 1.74
N ALA A 153 -7.52 11.71 0.47
CA ALA A 153 -8.25 12.94 0.17
C ALA A 153 -9.73 12.85 0.61
N ALA A 154 -10.40 11.71 0.40
CA ALA A 154 -11.76 11.48 0.89
C ALA A 154 -11.83 11.51 2.43
N THR A 155 -10.87 10.89 3.09
CA THR A 155 -10.68 10.93 4.54
C THR A 155 -10.64 12.40 4.99
N LEU A 156 -9.62 13.16 4.60
CA LEU A 156 -9.40 14.51 5.10
C LEU A 156 -10.59 15.46 4.88
N ARG A 157 -11.36 15.27 3.80
CA ARG A 157 -12.62 15.98 3.58
C ARG A 157 -13.72 15.63 4.58
N GLU A 158 -13.90 14.35 4.87
CA GLU A 158 -14.91 13.88 5.82
C GLU A 158 -14.66 14.37 7.24
N TRP A 159 -13.40 14.58 7.63
CA TRP A 159 -13.03 15.22 8.90
C TRP A 159 -13.05 16.75 8.86
N GLY A 160 -13.55 17.35 7.78
CA GLY A 160 -13.81 18.79 7.67
C GLY A 160 -12.65 19.60 7.11
N GLY A 161 -11.60 18.95 6.60
CA GLY A 161 -10.54 19.60 5.82
C GLY A 161 -11.03 19.98 4.42
N ALA A 162 -10.47 21.04 3.85
CA ALA A 162 -10.66 21.43 2.45
C ALA A 162 -12.13 21.56 2.00
N ARG A 163 -12.90 22.42 2.69
CA ARG A 163 -14.35 22.63 2.47
C ARG A 163 -14.69 23.42 1.20
N SER A 164 -13.77 24.20 0.66
CA SER A 164 -13.99 24.94 -0.58
C SER A 164 -13.60 24.09 -1.81
N PRO A 165 -14.18 24.33 -2.99
CA PRO A 165 -13.82 23.60 -4.21
C PRO A 165 -12.32 23.69 -4.54
N GLU A 166 -11.72 24.87 -4.32
CA GLU A 166 -10.30 25.11 -4.58
C GLU A 166 -9.41 24.36 -3.59
N THR A 167 -9.69 24.44 -2.29
CA THR A 167 -8.93 23.69 -1.28
C THR A 167 -9.09 22.18 -1.47
N SER A 168 -10.26 21.71 -1.92
CA SER A 168 -10.51 20.31 -2.23
C SER A 168 -9.65 19.81 -3.40
N ARG A 169 -9.48 20.64 -4.44
CA ARG A 169 -8.61 20.33 -5.57
C ARG A 169 -7.14 20.24 -5.15
N TRP A 170 -6.65 21.21 -4.39
CA TRP A 170 -5.27 21.18 -3.90
C TRP A 170 -4.99 20.00 -2.98
N LEU A 171 -5.98 19.61 -2.16
CA LEU A 171 -5.89 18.41 -1.34
C LEU A 171 -5.71 17.15 -2.19
N GLU A 172 -6.50 16.97 -3.25
CA GLU A 172 -6.39 15.82 -4.15
C GLU A 172 -5.04 15.77 -4.89
N VAL A 173 -4.56 16.93 -5.35
CA VAL A 173 -3.23 17.05 -5.96
C VAL A 173 -2.14 16.67 -4.95
N GLY A 174 -2.20 17.22 -3.73
CA GLY A 174 -1.25 16.92 -2.67
C GLY A 174 -1.22 15.44 -2.31
N CYS A 175 -2.39 14.81 -2.14
CA CYS A 175 -2.47 13.36 -1.89
C CYS A 175 -1.93 12.53 -3.06
N THR A 176 -2.13 12.98 -4.30
CA THR A 176 -1.59 12.32 -5.49
C THR A 176 -0.07 12.40 -5.54
N VAL A 177 0.50 13.59 -5.32
CA VAL A 177 1.96 13.80 -5.30
C VAL A 177 2.60 13.01 -4.16
N ALA A 178 2.02 13.04 -2.96
CA ALA A 178 2.50 12.27 -1.82
C ALA A 178 2.46 10.75 -2.11
N SER A 179 1.35 10.25 -2.66
CA SER A 179 1.23 8.84 -3.04
C SER A 179 2.25 8.45 -4.11
N ALA A 180 2.48 9.31 -5.11
CA ALA A 180 3.50 9.10 -6.13
C ALA A 180 4.91 9.04 -5.52
N GLY A 181 5.23 9.91 -4.57
CA GLY A 181 6.51 9.88 -3.85
C GLY A 181 6.74 8.56 -3.11
N VAL A 182 5.75 8.06 -2.39
CA VAL A 182 5.82 6.75 -1.72
C VAL A 182 5.94 5.61 -2.73
N MET A 183 5.26 5.70 -3.88
CA MET A 183 5.40 4.73 -4.97
C MET A 183 6.80 4.70 -5.58
N LEU A 184 7.42 5.86 -5.78
CA LEU A 184 8.79 5.93 -6.29
C LEU A 184 9.77 5.24 -5.33
N VAL A 185 9.60 5.44 -4.02
CA VAL A 185 10.38 4.74 -2.99
C VAL A 185 10.16 3.23 -3.06
N ALA A 186 8.91 2.78 -3.12
CA ALA A 186 8.58 1.35 -3.22
C ALA A 186 9.14 0.71 -4.50
N ILE A 187 9.05 1.41 -5.64
CA ILE A 187 9.59 0.96 -6.93
C ILE A 187 11.12 0.92 -6.89
N ASN A 188 11.79 1.88 -6.24
CA ASN A 188 13.24 1.86 -6.07
C ASN A 188 13.70 0.63 -5.28
N VAL A 189 13.03 0.34 -4.15
CA VAL A 189 13.27 -0.87 -3.35
C VAL A 189 13.03 -2.14 -4.18
N LEU A 190 11.89 -2.22 -4.88
CA LEU A 190 11.56 -3.37 -5.72
C LEU A 190 12.60 -3.59 -6.83
N SER A 191 13.05 -2.50 -7.46
CA SER A 191 14.04 -2.53 -8.53
C SER A 191 15.38 -3.08 -8.07
N HIS A 192 15.77 -2.80 -6.82
CA HIS A 192 16.98 -3.36 -6.23
C HIS A 192 16.93 -4.89 -6.14
N PHE A 193 15.80 -5.45 -5.72
CA PHE A 193 15.63 -6.91 -5.66
C PHE A 193 15.63 -7.57 -7.06
N VAL A 194 15.23 -6.84 -8.10
CA VAL A 194 15.19 -7.35 -9.48
C VAL A 194 16.53 -7.24 -10.19
N THR A 195 17.18 -6.07 -10.10
CA THR A 195 18.34 -5.71 -10.92
C THR A 195 19.66 -5.68 -10.15
N GLY A 196 19.60 -5.75 -8.81
CA GLY A 196 20.76 -5.56 -7.94
C GLY A 196 21.28 -4.11 -7.92
N ARG A 197 20.52 -3.15 -8.45
CA ARG A 197 20.86 -1.72 -8.44
C ARG A 197 19.75 -0.92 -7.76
N ALA A 198 20.15 -0.02 -6.87
CA ALA A 198 19.30 1.08 -6.41
C ALA A 198 19.51 2.28 -7.35
N TYR A 199 18.43 2.90 -7.84
CA TYR A 199 18.54 4.01 -8.81
C TYR A 199 18.74 5.38 -8.14
N TRP A 200 18.48 5.48 -6.84
CA TRP A 200 18.39 6.76 -6.12
C TRP A 200 19.31 6.84 -4.87
N MET A 201 20.23 5.90 -4.68
CA MET A 201 21.25 6.00 -3.63
C MET A 201 22.39 6.84 -4.21
N GLY A 202 22.54 8.08 -3.72
CA GLY A 202 23.76 8.87 -3.95
C GLY A 202 24.96 8.21 -3.27
N PRO A 203 26.19 8.49 -3.74
CA PRO A 203 27.41 7.97 -3.11
C PRO A 203 27.55 8.40 -1.64
#